data_AF-E6LIZ2-F1
#
_entry.id   AF-E6LIZ2-F1
#
_cell.length_a   1.000
_cell.length_b   1.000
_cell.length_c   1.000
_cell.angle_alpha   90.00
_cell.angle_beta   90.00
_cell.angle_gamma   90.00
#
_symmetry.space_group_name_H-M   'P 1'
#
loop_
_entity.id
_entity.type
_entity.pdbx_description
1 polymer ?
#
loop_
_entity_poly.entity_id
_entity_poly.type
_entity_poly.pdbx_seq_one_letter_code
_entity_poly.pdbx_strand_id
1 'polypeptide(L)' 'MRTVLQTLEKYINPIQNAFKYTLSNGPIEGVNNKVKNIKRSGYGYRNFYHLRSRVLISFMLTREAITEKPLYFKEDAAH' A
#
# COMPACT_ATOMS: atom_id res chain seq x y z
N MET A 1 17.87 -23.00 -5.45
CA MET A 1 16.58 -23.73 -5.47
C MET A 1 15.95 -23.87 -4.09
N ARG A 2 16.64 -24.37 -3.05
CA ARG A 2 16.05 -24.58 -1.71
C ARG A 2 15.41 -23.33 -1.08
N THR A 3 16.07 -22.18 -1.12
CA THR A 3 15.59 -20.94 -0.48
C THR A 3 14.29 -20.41 -1.08
N VAL A 4 14.13 -20.55 -2.40
CA VAL A 4 12.90 -20.14 -3.11
C VAL A 4 11.75 -21.05 -2.72
N LEU A 5 11.96 -22.36 -2.70
CA LEU A 5 10.94 -23.34 -2.30
C LEU A 5 10.49 -23.12 -0.86
N GLN A 6 11.43 -22.92 0.07
CA GLN A 6 11.13 -22.60 1.47
C GLN A 6 10.34 -21.29 1.62
N THR A 7 10.63 -20.31 0.77
CA THR A 7 9.89 -19.03 0.76
C THR A 7 8.46 -19.25 0.26
N LEU A 8 8.28 -20.01 -0.81
CA LEU A 8 6.95 -20.33 -1.35
C LEU A 8 6.12 -21.13 -0.33
N GLU A 9 6.70 -22.15 0.31
CA GLU A 9 6.05 -22.90 1.38
C GLU A 9 5.64 -21.98 2.55
N LYS A 10 6.55 -21.09 2.97
CA LYS A 10 6.27 -20.12 4.04
C LYS A 10 5.11 -19.17 3.71
N TYR A 11 4.98 -18.76 2.44
CA TYR A 11 4.01 -17.75 2.01
C TYR A 11 2.80 -18.33 1.25
N ILE A 12 2.59 -19.66 1.29
CA ILE A 12 1.49 -20.32 0.56
C ILE A 12 0.10 -19.76 0.94
N ASN A 13 -0.13 -19.49 2.22
CA ASN A 13 -1.40 -18.96 2.72
C ASN A 13 -1.67 -17.52 2.21
N PRO A 14 -0.73 -16.57 2.32
CA PRO A 14 -0.84 -15.27 1.66
C PRO A 14 -1.06 -15.33 0.15
N ILE A 15 -0.38 -16.26 -0.54
CA ILE A 15 -0.53 -16.44 -1.99
C ILE A 15 -1.96 -16.88 -2.32
N GLN A 16 -2.52 -17.85 -1.59
CA GLN A 16 -3.92 -18.27 -1.75
C GLN A 16 -4.90 -17.11 -1.48
N ASN A 17 -4.65 -16.32 -0.45
CA ASN A 17 -5.47 -15.16 -0.11
C ASN A 17 -5.43 -14.09 -1.22
N ALA A 18 -4.30 -13.91 -1.90
CA ALA A 18 -4.18 -12.97 -3.02
C ALA A 18 -5.11 -13.30 -4.20
N PHE A 19 -5.50 -14.57 -4.37
CA PHE A 19 -6.51 -14.97 -5.36
C PHE A 19 -7.95 -14.86 -4.86
N LYS A 20 -8.15 -14.68 -3.55
CA LYS A 20 -9.48 -14.62 -2.91
C LYS A 20 -9.98 -13.20 -2.73
N TYR A 21 -9.08 -12.29 -2.35
CA TYR A 21 -9.41 -10.90 -1.99
C TYR A 21 -8.96 -9.93 -3.08
N THR A 22 -9.77 -8.89 -3.32
CA THR A 22 -9.43 -7.78 -4.25
C THR A 22 -8.37 -6.84 -3.67
N LEU A 23 -7.95 -7.05 -2.42
CA LEU A 23 -6.97 -6.24 -1.71
C LEU A 23 -5.57 -6.45 -2.31
N SER A 24 -4.94 -5.33 -2.70
CA SER A 24 -3.55 -5.32 -3.14
C SER A 24 -2.70 -4.44 -2.22
N ASN A 25 -1.39 -4.64 -2.24
CA ASN A 25 -0.45 -3.76 -1.55
C ASN A 25 -0.27 -2.40 -2.27
N GLY A 26 -0.84 -2.23 -3.46
CA GLY A 26 -0.66 -1.04 -4.31
C GLY A 26 -0.96 0.28 -3.59
N PRO A 27 -2.10 0.43 -2.87
CA PRO A 27 -2.38 1.64 -2.10
C PRO A 27 -1.32 1.92 -1.02
N ILE A 28 -0.88 0.90 -0.29
CA ILE A 28 0.15 1.03 0.76
C ILE A 28 1.50 1.43 0.14
N GLU A 29 1.87 0.81 -0.96
CA GLU A 29 3.07 1.15 -1.73
C GLU A 29 3.02 2.58 -2.27
N GLY A 30 1.85 3.01 -2.77
CA GLY A 30 1.60 4.37 -3.22
C GLY A 30 1.78 5.40 -2.11
N VAL A 31 1.21 5.14 -0.93
CA VAL A 31 1.40 5.98 0.27
C VAL A 31 2.88 6.07 0.63
N ASN A 32 3.57 4.94 0.70
CA ASN A 32 5.01 4.88 1.04
C ASN A 32 5.86 5.65 0.02
N ASN A 33 5.56 5.53 -1.27
CA ASN A 33 6.25 6.25 -2.33
C ASN A 33 6.01 7.77 -2.25
N LYS A 34 4.77 8.20 -1.98
CA LYS A 34 4.46 9.62 -1.78
C LYS A 34 5.21 10.20 -0.59
N VAL A 35 5.27 9.50 0.54
CA VAL A 35 6.07 9.91 1.71
C VAL A 35 7.55 10.01 1.37
N LYS A 36 8.12 9.02 0.65
CA LYS A 36 9.51 9.05 0.19
C LYS A 36 9.77 10.24 -0.74
N ASN A 37 8.85 10.56 -1.63
CA ASN A 37 8.95 11.71 -2.53
C ASN A 37 8.89 13.03 -1.77
N ILE A 38 8.01 13.19 -0.78
CA ILE A 38 7.97 14.36 0.10
C ILE A 38 9.30 14.54 0.81
N LYS A 39 9.85 13.46 1.39
CA LYS A 39 11.17 13.48 2.03
C LYS A 39 12.28 13.92 1.07
N ARG A 40 12.29 13.39 -0.15
CA ARG A 40 13.30 13.72 -1.17
C ARG A 40 13.17 15.15 -1.69
N SER A 41 11.96 15.64 -1.93
CA SER A 41 11.69 17.00 -2.37
C SER A 41 12.09 18.05 -1.33
N GLY A 42 11.99 17.71 -0.04
CA GLY A 42 12.51 18.56 1.05
C GLY A 42 14.01 18.45 1.29
N TYR A 43 14.77 17.75 0.44
CA TYR A 43 16.20 17.45 0.61
C TYR A 43 16.55 16.74 1.94
N GLY A 44 15.59 15.97 2.46
CA GLY A 44 15.68 15.38 3.79
C GLY A 44 15.20 16.32 4.89
N TYR A 45 14.59 15.73 5.92
CA TYR A 45 14.11 16.47 7.08
C TYR A 45 14.97 16.13 8.29
N ARG A 46 15.55 17.15 8.92
CA ARG A 46 16.28 17.00 10.19
C ARG A 46 15.34 16.71 11.37
N ASN A 47 14.12 17.24 11.31
CA ASN A 47 13.08 17.05 12.31
C ASN A 47 11.93 16.20 11.74
N PHE A 48 11.63 15.07 12.39
CA PHE A 48 10.52 14.20 12.02
C PHE A 48 9.16 14.91 12.08
N TYR A 49 8.95 15.81 13.04
CA TYR A 49 7.69 16.55 13.16
C TYR A 49 7.41 17.39 11.91
N HIS A 50 8.44 17.96 11.28
CA HIS A 50 8.27 18.72 10.03
C HIS A 50 7.92 17.81 8.86
N LEU A 51 8.54 16.64 8.75
CA LEU A 51 8.16 15.63 7.75
C LEU A 51 6.71 15.19 7.96
N ARG A 52 6.32 14.88 9.21
CA ARG A 52 4.95 14.46 9.56
C ARG A 52 3.93 15.53 9.17
N SER A 53 4.16 16.79 9.52
CA SER A 53 3.24 17.88 9.16
C SER A 53 3.09 18.02 7.64
N ARG A 54 4.19 17.93 6.89
CA ARG A 54 4.15 17.99 5.41
C ARG A 54 3.41 16.82 4.78
N VAL A 55 3.61 15.61 5.31
CA VAL A 55 2.87 14.41 4.92
C VAL A 55 1.38 14.61 5.16
N LEU A 56 0.98 15.00 6.38
CA LEU A 56 -0.44 15.19 6.73
C LEU A 56 -1.12 16.23 5.82
N ILE A 57 -0.50 17.38 5.61
CA ILE A 57 -1.02 18.42 4.72
C ILE A 57 -1.18 17.88 3.29
N SER A 58 -0.16 17.17 2.77
CA SER A 58 -0.21 16.62 1.41
C SER A 58 -1.33 15.60 1.22
N PHE A 59 -1.56 14.71 2.19
CA PHE A 59 -2.64 13.73 2.12
C PHE A 59 -4.03 14.33 2.35
N MET A 60 -4.15 15.35 3.22
CA MET A 60 -5.43 16.04 3.44
C MET A 60 -5.92 16.80 2.20
N LEU A 61 -5.02 17.43 1.44
CA LEU A 61 -5.35 18.17 0.21
C LEU A 61 -5.70 17.27 -0.97
N THR A 62 -5.36 15.98 -0.91
CA THR A 62 -5.55 15.02 -2.02
C THR A 62 -6.44 13.86 -1.63
N ARG A 63 -7.36 14.08 -0.68
CA ARG A 63 -8.35 13.07 -0.30
C ARG A 63 -9.31 12.86 -1.46
N GLU A 64 -9.09 11.81 -2.23
CA GLU A 64 -10.09 11.28 -3.14
C GLU A 64 -11.21 10.59 -2.33
N ALA A 65 -12.41 10.59 -2.88
CA ALA A 65 -13.52 9.83 -2.31
C ALA A 65 -13.12 8.35 -2.26
N ILE A 66 -13.35 7.71 -1.12
CA ILE A 66 -13.12 6.28 -0.98
C ILE A 66 -14.15 5.60 -1.90
N THR A 67 -13.68 4.87 -2.90
CA THR A 67 -14.54 3.96 -3.66
C THR A 67 -14.55 2.63 -2.93
N GLU A 68 -15.70 2.20 -2.43
CA GLU A 68 -15.84 0.85 -1.90
C GLU A 68 -15.59 -0.16 -3.02
N LYS A 69 -14.56 -1.00 -2.86
CA LYS A 69 -14.36 -2.19 -3.67
C LYS A 69 -14.86 -3.40 -2.89
N PRO A 70 -15.51 -4.37 -3.55
CA PRO A 70 -15.94 -5.59 -2.88
C PRO A 70 -14.73 -6.34 -2.34
N LEU A 71 -14.87 -6.95 -1.17
CA LEU A 71 -13.75 -7.60 -0.49
C LEU A 71 -13.27 -8.86 -1.24
N TYR A 72 -14.19 -9.58 -1.87
CA TYR A 72 -13.93 -10.83 -2.56
C TYR A 72 -14.10 -10.70 -4.07
N PHE A 73 -13.21 -11.34 -4.85
CA PHE A 73 -13.34 -11.35 -6.32
C PHE A 73 -14.65 -11.98 -6.82
N LYS A 74 -15.24 -12.90 -6.05
CA LYS A 74 -16.54 -13.51 -6.38
C LYS A 74 -17.70 -12.48 -6.39
N GLU A 75 -17.57 -11.40 -5.62
CA GLU A 75 -18.57 -10.34 -5.49
C GLU A 75 -18.39 -9.28 -6.58
N ASP A 76 -17.17 -9.12 -7.09
CA ASP A 76 -16.84 -8.25 -8.23
C ASP A 76 -17.44 -8.76 -9.55
N ALA A 77 -17.59 -10.08 -9.71
CA ALA A 77 -18.14 -10.72 -10.91
C ALA A 77 -19.68 -10.68 -11.02
N ALA A 78 -20.36 -10.17 -9.99
CA ALA A 78 -21.82 -10.05 -9.94
C ALA A 78 -22.32 -8.67 -10.45
N HIS A 79 -21.41 -7.81 -10.90
CA HIS A 79 -21.66 -6.46 -11.42
C HIS A 79 -21.28 -6.35 -12.89
#